data_AF-A0A1G0PCY5-F1
#
_entry.id   AF-A0A1G0PCY5-F1
#
_cell.length_a   1.000
_cell.length_b   1.000
_cell.length_c   1.000
_cell.angle_alpha   90.00
_cell.angle_beta   90.00
_cell.angle_gamma   90.00
#
_symmetry.space_group_name_H-M   'P 1'
#
loop_
_entity.id
_entity.type
_entity.pdbx_description
1 polymer ?
#
loop_
_entity_poly.entity_id
_entity_poly.type
_entity_poly.pdbx_seq_one_letter_code
_entity_poly.pdbx_strand_id
1 'polypeptide(L)'
;MLARRVGLVLCGIVLAASGAAGVLNGPDQWRTATTPAGRWLGPIELLYGVTGFAALWGLLHPGRWMWPVFGAWAVAVIAAAALGTLISVEPSERWITTTYTVVVATVFVGAVVGYARRALTPRNGPSPESEEGVP
;
A
#
# COMPACT_ATOMS: atom_id res chain seq x y z
N MET A 1 -17.59 15.93 5.58
CA MET A 1 -16.28 15.95 6.31
C MET A 1 -16.03 14.67 7.12
N LEU A 2 -17.04 14.07 7.77
CA LEU A 2 -16.90 12.84 8.56
C LEU A 2 -16.33 11.64 7.77
N ALA A 3 -16.88 11.34 6.59
CA ALA A 3 -16.43 10.22 5.74
C ALA A 3 -14.94 10.30 5.36
N ARG A 4 -14.41 11.50 5.14
CA ARG A 4 -12.99 11.73 4.85
C ARG A 4 -12.12 11.42 6.07
N ARG A 5 -12.54 11.81 7.26
CA ARG A 5 -11.81 11.53 8.52
C ARG A 5 -11.82 10.03 8.82
N VAL A 6 -12.97 9.39 8.68
CA VAL A 6 -13.11 7.94 8.85
C VAL A 6 -12.23 7.19 7.85
N GLY A 7 -12.23 7.59 6.58
CA GLY A 7 -11.37 6.98 5.56
C GLY A 7 -9.87 7.11 5.87
N LEU A 8 -9.42 8.26 6.38
CA LEU A 8 -8.02 8.45 6.78
C LEU A 8 -7.64 7.60 8.00
N VAL A 9 -8.53 7.49 8.99
CA VAL A 9 -8.29 6.65 10.18
C VAL A 9 -8.20 5.18 9.79
N LEU A 10 -9.13 4.68 8.96
CA LEU A 10 -9.10 3.30 8.47
C LEU A 10 -7.83 3.03 7.65
N CYS A 11 -7.43 3.97 6.79
CA CYS A 11 -6.20 3.89 6.03
C CYS A 11 -4.97 3.81 6.95
N GLY A 12 -4.92 4.64 7.99
CA GLY A 12 -3.85 4.60 8.99
C GLY A 12 -3.78 3.28 9.75
N ILE A 13 -4.91 2.72 10.17
CA ILE A 13 -4.98 1.42 10.85
C ILE A 13 -4.44 0.31 9.94
N VAL A 14 -4.84 0.31 8.67
CA VAL A 14 -4.35 -0.66 7.68
C VAL A 14 -2.83 -0.56 7.51
N LEU A 15 -2.29 0.65 7.35
CA LEU A 15 -0.85 0.87 7.19
C LEU A 15 -0.06 0.47 8.45
N ALA A 16 -0.59 0.74 9.64
CA ALA A 16 0.04 0.35 10.90
C ALA A 16 0.04 -1.16 11.11
N ALA A 17 -1.11 -1.82 10.94
CA ALA A 17 -1.24 -3.27 11.09
C ALA A 17 -0.38 -4.02 10.06
N SER A 18 -0.36 -3.49 8.84
CA SER A 18 0.44 -4.05 7.76
C SER A 18 1.94 -3.85 7.98
N GLY A 19 2.35 -2.66 8.40
CA GLY A 19 3.70 -2.33 8.84
C GLY A 19 4.22 -3.29 9.92
N ALA A 20 3.43 -3.47 10.97
CA ALA A 20 3.75 -4.37 12.08
C ALA A 20 3.86 -5.83 11.63
N ALA A 21 2.93 -6.32 10.82
CA ALA A 21 2.97 -7.69 10.31
C ALA A 21 4.24 -7.96 9.49
N GLY A 22 4.63 -7.04 8.59
CA GLY A 22 5.83 -7.21 7.78
C GLY A 22 7.13 -7.21 8.57
N VAL A 23 7.26 -6.31 9.56
CA VAL A 23 8.46 -6.21 10.41
C VAL A 23 8.58 -7.40 11.37
N LEU A 24 7.46 -7.91 11.89
CA LEU A 24 7.46 -9.03 12.83
C LEU A 24 7.68 -10.37 12.12
N ASN A 25 7.02 -10.60 10.99
CA ASN A 25 7.07 -11.89 10.29
C ASN A 25 8.28 -12.03 9.37
N GLY A 26 8.77 -10.94 8.77
CA GLY A 26 9.85 -10.96 7.79
C GLY A 26 11.15 -11.63 8.29
N PRO A 27 11.67 -11.29 9.49
CA PRO A 27 12.87 -11.93 10.05
C PRO A 27 12.71 -13.44 10.28
N ASP A 28 11.54 -13.86 10.74
CA ASP A 28 11.26 -15.28 11.01
C ASP A 28 11.14 -16.06 9.69
N GLN A 29 10.42 -15.53 8.70
CA GLN A 29 10.30 -16.09 7.35
C GLN A 29 11.67 -16.24 6.67
N TRP A 30 12.58 -15.28 6.86
CA TRP A 30 13.93 -15.35 6.33
C TRP A 30 14.73 -16.51 6.97
N ARG A 31 14.59 -16.72 8.28
CA ARG A 31 15.30 -17.78 9.02
C ARG A 31 14.76 -19.19 8.73
N THR A 32 13.46 -19.32 8.47
CA THR A 32 12.80 -20.63 8.28
C THR A 32 12.68 -21.05 6.82
N ALA A 33 13.12 -20.22 5.86
CA ALA A 33 12.98 -20.49 4.44
C ALA A 33 13.84 -21.67 3.96
N THR A 34 13.18 -22.76 3.56
CA THR A 34 13.81 -23.94 2.96
C THR A 34 13.79 -23.92 1.43
N THR A 35 12.93 -23.10 0.81
CA THR A 35 12.78 -23.00 -0.65
C THR A 35 13.46 -21.74 -1.21
N PRO A 36 13.94 -21.75 -2.47
CA PRO A 36 14.54 -20.57 -3.11
C PRO A 36 13.61 -19.36 -3.15
N ALA A 37 12.31 -19.59 -3.38
CA ALA A 37 11.28 -18.55 -3.34
C ALA A 37 11.01 -18.08 -1.90
N GLY A 38 10.99 -18.99 -0.91
CA GLY A 38 10.81 -18.65 0.51
C GLY A 38 11.88 -17.71 1.05
N ARG A 39 13.12 -17.78 0.55
CA ARG A 39 14.21 -16.87 0.97
C ARG A 39 13.94 -15.41 0.62
N TRP A 40 13.13 -15.15 -0.41
CA TRP A 40 12.75 -13.80 -0.81
C TRP A 40 11.52 -13.27 -0.07
N LEU A 41 10.71 -14.15 0.54
CA LEU A 41 9.50 -13.75 1.26
C LEU A 41 9.84 -12.87 2.47
N GLY A 42 10.84 -13.25 3.26
CA GLY A 42 11.28 -12.47 4.42
C GLY A 42 11.72 -11.03 4.07
N PRO A 43 12.66 -10.83 3.13
CA PRO A 43 13.05 -9.50 2.65
C PRO A 43 11.88 -8.68 2.08
N ILE A 44 10.97 -9.31 1.33
CA ILE A 44 9.81 -8.63 0.75
C ILE A 44 8.82 -8.22 1.83
N GLU A 45 8.54 -9.08 2.82
CA GLU A 45 7.70 -8.76 3.97
C GLU A 45 8.31 -7.62 4.80
N LEU A 46 9.63 -7.57 4.94
CA LEU A 46 10.33 -6.51 5.65
C LEU A 46 10.25 -5.17 4.88
N LEU A 47 10.43 -5.21 3.55
CA LEU A 47 10.21 -4.07 2.65
C LEU A 47 8.77 -3.54 2.74
N TYR A 48 7.80 -4.44 2.72
CA TYR A 48 6.39 -4.16 2.94
C TYR A 48 6.15 -3.50 4.31
N GLY A 49 6.75 -4.04 5.37
CA GLY A 49 6.64 -3.51 6.72
C GLY A 49 7.17 -2.07 6.84
N VAL A 50 8.39 -1.86 6.34
CA VAL A 50 9.07 -0.54 6.36
C VAL A 50 8.30 0.49 5.53
N THR A 51 7.89 0.11 4.32
CA THR A 51 7.10 1.01 3.45
C THR A 51 5.71 1.27 3.99
N GLY A 52 5.11 0.35 4.76
CA GLY A 52 3.85 0.55 5.47
C GLY A 52 3.94 1.63 6.55
N PHE A 53 4.98 1.60 7.38
CA PHE A 53 5.25 2.67 8.35
C PHE A 53 5.61 4.00 7.69
N ALA A 54 6.39 3.97 6.61
CA ALA A 54 6.72 5.17 5.85
C ALA A 54 5.47 5.79 5.19
N ALA A 55 4.55 4.96 4.70
CA ALA A 55 3.26 5.40 4.15
C ALA A 55 2.34 5.96 5.23
N LEU A 56 2.31 5.36 6.43
CA LEU A 56 1.60 5.91 7.58
C LEU A 56 2.16 7.27 7.99
N TRP A 57 3.49 7.40 8.03
CA TRP A 57 4.14 8.68 8.29
C TRP A 57 3.79 9.72 7.23
N GLY A 58 3.83 9.34 5.94
CA GLY A 58 3.43 10.19 4.83
C GLY A 58 1.96 10.61 4.91
N LEU A 59 1.07 9.76 5.42
CA LEU A 59 -0.34 10.08 5.65
C LEU A 59 -0.52 11.16 6.72
N LEU A 60 0.29 11.12 7.78
CA LEU A 60 0.28 12.09 8.89
C LEU A 60 1.02 13.39 8.54
N HIS A 61 2.06 13.29 7.70
CA HIS A 61 2.90 14.40 7.26
C HIS A 61 2.94 14.44 5.73
N PRO A 62 1.90 15.01 5.08
CA PRO A 62 1.79 15.00 3.63
C PRO A 62 2.96 15.74 2.99
N GLY A 63 3.77 15.00 2.23
CA GLY A 63 4.95 15.54 1.57
C GLY A 63 5.10 15.01 0.14
N ARG A 64 6.06 15.56 -0.60
CA ARG A 64 6.33 15.19 -2.00
C ARG A 64 6.61 13.69 -2.21
N TRP A 65 7.15 13.03 -1.19
CA TRP A 65 7.53 11.61 -1.20
C TRP A 65 6.42 10.66 -0.77
N MET A 66 5.26 11.18 -0.35
CA MET A 66 4.14 10.35 0.10
C MET A 66 3.69 9.36 -1.00
N TRP A 67 3.50 9.83 -2.23
CA TRP A 67 2.98 9.01 -3.33
C TRP A 67 3.92 7.89 -3.78
N PRO A 68 5.23 8.13 -4.00
CA PRO A 68 6.17 7.05 -4.27
C PRO A 68 6.19 5.99 -3.16
N VAL A 69 6.10 6.40 -1.89
CA VAL A 69 6.13 5.48 -0.74
C VAL A 69 4.87 4.61 -0.68
N PHE A 70 3.69 5.19 -0.94
CA PHE A 70 2.45 4.42 -1.09
C PHE A 70 2.51 3.42 -2.25
N GLY A 71 3.10 3.84 -3.38
CA GLY A 71 3.31 2.96 -4.53
C GLY A 71 4.26 1.80 -4.21
N ALA A 72 5.39 2.08 -3.55
CA ALA A 72 6.35 1.07 -3.11
C ALA A 72 5.73 0.07 -2.13
N TRP A 73 4.93 0.55 -1.18
CA TRP A 73 4.17 -0.30 -0.26
C TRP A 73 3.21 -1.22 -1.02
N ALA A 74 2.40 -0.68 -1.94
CA ALA A 74 1.44 -1.47 -2.69
C ALA A 74 2.13 -2.57 -3.53
N VAL A 75 3.26 -2.26 -4.16
CA VAL A 75 4.05 -3.25 -4.93
C VAL A 75 4.62 -4.33 -4.01
N ALA A 76 5.18 -3.96 -2.85
CA ALA A 76 5.73 -4.92 -1.89
C ALA A 76 4.65 -5.85 -1.34
N VAL A 77 3.46 -5.32 -1.08
CA VAL A 77 2.28 -6.09 -0.66
C VAL A 77 1.89 -7.13 -1.71
N ILE A 78 1.75 -6.71 -2.97
CA ILE A 78 1.37 -7.59 -4.09
C ILE A 78 2.44 -8.65 -4.31
N ALA A 79 3.72 -8.29 -4.21
CA ALA A 79 4.82 -9.22 -4.33
C ALA A 79 4.81 -10.26 -3.19
N ALA A 80 4.59 -9.85 -1.93
CA ALA A 80 4.48 -10.78 -0.80
C ALA A 80 3.32 -11.77 -0.97
N ALA A 81 2.15 -11.26 -1.39
CA ALA A 81 0.97 -12.07 -1.69
C ALA A 81 1.26 -13.09 -2.81
N ALA A 82 1.81 -12.63 -3.94
CA ALA A 82 2.15 -13.49 -5.07
C ALA A 82 3.23 -14.53 -4.73
N LEU A 83 4.22 -14.18 -3.90
CA LEU A 83 5.21 -15.15 -3.47
C LEU A 83 4.61 -16.18 -2.51
N GLY A 84 3.76 -15.73 -1.59
CA GLY A 84 3.01 -16.62 -0.70
C GLY A 84 2.17 -17.64 -1.46
N THR A 85 1.61 -17.26 -2.63
CA THR A 85 0.79 -18.18 -3.46
C THR A 85 1.65 -19.26 -4.10
N LEU A 86 2.87 -18.90 -4.51
CA LEU A 86 3.81 -19.81 -5.16
C LEU A 86 4.48 -20.79 -4.19
N ILE A 87 4.58 -20.43 -2.91
CA ILE A 87 5.23 -21.26 -1.88
C ILE A 87 4.22 -22.20 -1.19
N SER A 88 2.92 -21.86 -1.22
CA SER A 88 1.87 -22.65 -0.55
C SER A 88 1.34 -23.74 -1.49
N VAL A 89 1.78 -25.00 -1.28
CA VAL A 89 1.30 -26.17 -2.02
C VAL A 89 -0.16 -26.53 -1.67
N GLU A 90 -0.60 -26.17 -0.46
CA GLU A 90 -2.00 -26.16 -0.04
C GLU A 90 -2.32 -24.82 0.61
N PRO A 91 -3.23 -24.03 0.05
CA PRO A 91 -3.60 -22.76 0.65
C PRO A 91 -4.45 -23.03 1.89
N SER A 92 -3.83 -23.00 3.07
CA SER A 92 -4.59 -23.03 4.33
C SER A 92 -5.60 -21.88 4.35
N GLU A 93 -6.79 -22.09 4.92
CA GLU A 93 -7.82 -21.04 5.03
C GLU A 93 -7.28 -19.73 5.60
N ARG A 94 -6.34 -19.85 6.55
CA ARG A 94 -5.66 -18.70 7.17
C ARG A 94 -4.86 -17.89 6.15
N TRP A 95 -4.13 -18.57 5.27
CA TRP A 95 -3.32 -17.96 4.22
C TRP A 95 -4.19 -17.31 3.12
N ILE A 96 -5.30 -17.95 2.72
CA ILE A 96 -6.28 -17.37 1.79
C ILE A 96 -6.88 -16.09 2.39
N THR A 97 -7.32 -16.16 3.64
CA THR A 97 -7.97 -15.03 4.33
C THR A 97 -7.01 -13.86 4.47
N THR A 98 -5.75 -14.11 4.86
CA THR A 98 -4.72 -13.06 4.95
C THR A 98 -4.44 -12.44 3.59
N THR A 99 -4.26 -13.24 2.54
CA THR A 99 -3.95 -12.76 1.19
C THR A 99 -5.09 -11.91 0.62
N TYR A 100 -6.34 -12.37 0.71
CA TYR A 100 -7.50 -11.60 0.27
C TYR A 100 -7.69 -10.31 1.07
N THR A 101 -7.53 -10.37 2.40
CA THR A 101 -7.63 -9.18 3.26
C THR A 101 -6.59 -8.15 2.88
N VAL A 102 -5.36 -8.60 2.61
CA VAL A 102 -4.24 -7.74 2.20
C VAL A 102 -4.52 -7.10 0.83
N VAL A 103 -4.96 -7.87 -0.17
CA VAL A 103 -5.31 -7.34 -1.50
C VAL A 103 -6.46 -6.33 -1.43
N VAL A 104 -7.52 -6.64 -0.69
CA VAL A 104 -8.65 -5.73 -0.49
C VAL A 104 -8.20 -4.45 0.24
N ALA A 105 -7.32 -4.58 1.23
CA ALA A 105 -6.73 -3.46 1.94
C ALA A 105 -5.85 -2.58 1.01
N THR A 106 -5.08 -3.19 0.09
CA THR A 106 -4.31 -2.44 -0.91
C THR A 106 -5.21 -1.65 -1.86
N VAL A 107 -6.29 -2.26 -2.34
CA VAL A 107 -7.29 -1.59 -3.19
C VAL A 107 -7.97 -0.45 -2.44
N PHE A 108 -8.35 -0.67 -1.18
CA PHE A 108 -8.96 0.35 -0.32
C PHE A 108 -8.01 1.53 -0.08
N VAL A 109 -6.77 1.27 0.32
CA VAL A 109 -5.74 2.30 0.51
C VAL A 109 -5.50 3.06 -0.80
N GLY A 110 -5.37 2.34 -1.93
CA GLY A 110 -5.21 2.94 -3.25
C GLY A 110 -6.38 3.86 -3.64
N ALA A 111 -7.62 3.48 -3.32
CA ALA A 111 -8.81 4.29 -3.58
C ALA A 111 -8.85 5.56 -2.71
N VAL A 112 -8.54 5.45 -1.41
CA VAL A 112 -8.48 6.60 -0.49
C VAL A 112 -7.37 7.57 -0.90
N VAL A 113 -6.22 7.03 -1.28
CA VAL A 113 -5.04 7.77 -1.74
C VAL A 113 -5.36 8.46 -3.08
N GLY A 114 -5.95 7.76 -4.06
CA GLY A 114 -6.40 8.34 -5.33
C GLY A 114 -7.46 9.44 -5.17
N TYR A 115 -8.40 9.26 -4.23
CA TYR A 115 -9.38 10.28 -3.89
C TYR A 115 -8.73 11.52 -3.25
N ALA A 116 -7.80 11.32 -2.31
CA ALA A 116 -7.03 12.41 -1.71
C ALA A 116 -6.20 13.17 -2.76
N ARG A 117 -5.64 12.48 -3.76
CA ARG A 117 -4.92 13.12 -4.88
C ARG A 117 -5.83 14.01 -5.68
N ARG A 118 -7.00 13.50 -6.10
CA ARG A 118 -8.00 14.29 -6.85
C ARG A 118 -8.50 15.50 -6.07
N ALA A 119 -8.60 15.39 -4.75
CA ALA A 119 -9.01 16.51 -3.89
C ALA A 119 -7.90 17.56 -3.68
N LEU A 120 -6.63 17.20 -3.86
CA LEU A 120 -5.45 18.05 -3.64
C LEU A 120 -4.83 18.60 -4.93
N THR A 121 -5.14 18.00 -6.09
CA THR A 121 -4.69 18.54 -7.38
C THR A 121 -5.63 19.70 -7.76
N PRO A 122 -5.14 20.93 -7.94
CA PRO A 122 -5.97 21.99 -8.50
C PRO A 122 -6.52 21.52 -9.85
N ARG A 123 -7.83 21.70 -10.06
CA ARG A 123 -8.42 21.60 -11.39
C ARG A 123 -7.80 22.74 -12.21
N ASN A 124 -6.70 22.46 -12.91
CA ASN A 124 -6.36 23.24 -14.10
C ASN A 124 -7.40 22.85 -15.15
N GLY A 125 -8.60 23.43 -15.03
CA GLY A 125 -9.52 23.47 -16.14
C GLY A 125 -8.84 24.26 -17.27
N PRO A 126 -9.17 23.97 -18.55
CA PRO A 126 -8.74 24.84 -19.63
C PRO A 126 -9.17 26.28 -19.30
N SER A 127 -8.21 27.20 -19.25
CA SER A 127 -8.49 28.63 -19.09
C SER A 127 -9.33 29.08 -20.30
N PRO A 128 -10.49 29.72 -20.12
CA PRO A 128 -11.33 30.18 -21.23
C PRO A 128 -10.78 31.41 -21.98
N GLU A 129 -9.48 31.69 -21.91
CA GLU A 129 -8.88 32.94 -22.40
C GLU A 129 -8.18 32.85 -23.77
N SER A 130 -8.53 31.90 -24.63
CA SER A 130 -7.89 31.78 -25.96
C SER A 130 -8.83 31.82 -27.17
N GLU A 131 -10.04 32.36 -27.04
CA GLU A 131 -10.94 32.61 -28.21
C GLU A 131 -11.28 34.10 -28.44
N GLU A 132 -10.72 35.04 -27.67
CA GLU A 132 -10.86 36.48 -27.93
C GLU A 132 -9.53 37.04 -28.43
N GLY A 133 -9.25 36.87 -29.73
CA GLY A 133 -8.04 37.43 -30.32
C GLY A 133 -7.65 36.83 -31.66
N VAL A 134 -8.55 36.86 -32.63
CA VAL A 134 -8.15 36.80 -34.04
C VAL A 134 -8.68 38.06 -34.73
N PRO A 135 -7.79 38.96 -35.20
CA PRO A 135 -8.17 40.17 -35.94
C PRO A 135 -8.73 39.86 -37.33
#